data_AF-A0A068N3T2-F1
#
_entry.id   AF-A0A068N3T2-F1
#
_cell.length_a   1.000
_cell.length_b   1.000
_cell.length_c   1.000
_cell.angle_alpha   90.00
_cell.angle_beta   90.00
_cell.angle_gamma   90.00
#
_symmetry.space_group_name_H-M   'P 1'
#
loop_
_entity.id
_entity.type
_entity.pdbx_description
1 polymer ?
#
loop_
_entity_poly.entity_id
_entity_poly.type
_entity_poly.pdbx_seq_one_letter_code
_entity_poly.pdbx_strand_id
1 'polypeptide(L)'
;MKPRFILDFLSVGTKKSPAGFALPLVIMAGLVITVAAAAIAMKGMNDQNQVTAQKAKNSSREAAETGIERIKATMVSSPAARYMALYNSSQWNNLLNNDGSVNSSANATLAATLTNYLTELAKQTKEFTCTGNTATAMTALQGKLVPFKNTVTQASLPIQSDLSYRLVSYEYGGTQGVLSTTPQTGTLTIEGFSSTGTTSGTRLRVQIPISSNPSQRQDLGPTIPGLWMKEQGLANGTEPAPPFSNNSLGNQRYDADVVFNDCTDTINQQYMDFVNDKTPNSPILVGDKKAYKASFPMPAVPPQPTIPSGQVFSGINGTMTLPRRNAAGVITDSPIDGVYYYRVNGDINLSGSSTLTITPGQKVVIYLNGNIVRGTNIAHSCTGVTGCTPSNFRIYGISTATDPELCLNGSDIVNGFILAPNYKAGVNGNGKFVGSLWVKSWGKISNCGSSGNQVVLEQNETWDKLPPELQPMKMSTPALQKVTSWQELEVSQAQ
;
A
#
# COMPACT_ATOMS: atom_id res chain seq x y z
N MET A 1 -77.86 11.41 -22.17
CA MET A 1 -78.58 12.67 -21.91
C MET A 1 -77.68 13.83 -22.29
N LYS A 2 -78.13 14.69 -23.21
CA LYS A 2 -77.50 15.94 -23.62
C LYS A 2 -77.94 17.07 -22.66
N PRO A 3 -77.12 18.10 -22.46
CA PRO A 3 -77.64 19.45 -22.29
C PRO A 3 -77.40 20.25 -23.57
N ARG A 4 -78.52 20.63 -24.19
CA ARG A 4 -78.63 21.69 -25.18
C ARG A 4 -78.56 23.03 -24.43
N PHE A 5 -77.69 23.94 -24.83
CA PHE A 5 -77.85 25.35 -24.52
C PHE A 5 -78.06 26.07 -25.86
N ILE A 6 -79.32 26.45 -26.09
CA ILE A 6 -79.77 27.22 -27.25
C ILE A 6 -79.54 28.69 -26.91
N LEU A 7 -78.84 29.36 -27.83
CA LEU A 7 -78.66 30.80 -27.89
C LEU A 7 -80.02 31.47 -28.18
N ASP A 8 -80.50 32.27 -27.23
CA ASP A 8 -81.70 33.09 -27.35
C ASP A 8 -81.28 34.57 -27.44
N PHE A 9 -80.69 34.94 -28.57
CA PHE A 9 -80.17 36.30 -28.77
C PHE A 9 -80.34 36.82 -30.19
N LEU A 10 -81.53 36.66 -30.79
CA LEU A 10 -81.91 37.46 -31.95
C LEU A 10 -83.41 37.73 -31.95
N SER A 11 -83.83 38.79 -31.26
CA SER A 11 -85.09 39.47 -31.52
C SER A 11 -85.14 40.78 -30.74
N VAL A 12 -85.01 41.91 -31.46
CA VAL A 12 -85.76 43.18 -31.30
C VAL A 12 -84.92 44.36 -31.81
N GLY A 13 -85.53 45.15 -32.71
CA GLY A 13 -85.29 46.60 -32.74
C GLY A 13 -84.59 47.16 -33.98
N THR A 14 -85.29 47.19 -35.11
CA THR A 14 -84.94 48.00 -36.28
C THR A 14 -85.02 49.50 -35.94
N LYS A 15 -83.87 50.15 -35.76
CA LYS A 15 -83.70 51.59 -36.03
C LYS A 15 -82.52 51.79 -36.97
N LYS A 16 -82.80 52.42 -38.12
CA LYS A 16 -81.82 52.77 -39.16
C LYS A 16 -80.80 53.77 -38.59
N SER A 17 -79.56 53.30 -38.42
CA SER A 17 -78.34 54.12 -38.34
C SER A 17 -77.21 53.36 -39.07
N PRO A 18 -76.12 54.01 -39.53
CA PRO A 18 -75.25 53.50 -40.59
C PRO A 18 -74.34 52.35 -40.10
N ALA A 19 -74.89 51.13 -40.07
CA ALA A 19 -74.17 49.90 -39.70
C ALA A 19 -73.34 49.30 -40.85
N GLY A 20 -72.81 50.14 -41.74
CA GLY A 20 -71.93 49.71 -42.85
C GLY A 20 -70.45 49.58 -42.47
N PHE A 21 -70.04 50.13 -41.32
CA PHE A 21 -68.65 50.16 -40.85
C PHE A 21 -68.37 49.28 -39.62
N ALA A 22 -69.41 48.73 -38.98
CA ALA A 22 -69.25 47.91 -37.77
C ALA A 22 -68.75 46.49 -38.08
N LEU A 23 -69.18 45.89 -39.19
CA LEU A 23 -68.79 44.53 -39.57
C LEU A 23 -67.29 44.40 -39.87
N PRO A 24 -66.66 45.29 -40.68
CA PRO A 24 -65.21 45.25 -40.91
C PRO A 24 -64.40 45.53 -39.63
N LEU A 25 -64.92 46.39 -38.74
CA LEU A 25 -64.23 46.79 -37.52
C LEU A 25 -64.24 45.67 -36.47
N VAL A 26 -65.32 44.89 -36.36
CA VAL A 26 -65.38 43.69 -35.52
C VAL A 26 -64.50 42.57 -36.06
N ILE A 27 -64.42 42.40 -37.38
CA ILE A 27 -63.51 41.42 -38.02
C ILE A 27 -62.05 41.82 -37.79
N MET A 28 -61.71 43.10 -37.93
CA MET A 28 -60.35 43.62 -37.66
C MET A 28 -59.98 43.51 -36.18
N ALA A 29 -60.88 43.85 -35.25
CA ALA A 29 -60.64 43.70 -33.82
C ALA A 29 -60.49 42.23 -33.41
N GLY A 30 -61.31 41.33 -33.98
CA GLY A 30 -61.21 39.89 -33.76
C GLY A 30 -59.89 39.30 -34.26
N LEU A 31 -59.42 39.75 -35.43
CA LEU A 31 -58.14 39.31 -36.01
C LEU A 31 -56.94 39.77 -35.16
N VAL A 32 -56.96 41.01 -34.66
CA VAL A 32 -55.90 41.53 -33.78
C VAL A 32 -55.82 40.75 -32.47
N ILE A 33 -56.97 40.39 -31.88
CA ILE A 33 -57.01 39.59 -30.64
C ILE A 33 -56.51 38.16 -30.90
N THR A 34 -56.82 37.56 -32.06
CA THR A 34 -56.31 36.21 -32.40
C THR A 34 -54.82 36.20 -32.66
N VAL A 35 -54.27 37.24 -33.31
CA VAL A 35 -52.81 37.39 -33.51
C VAL A 35 -52.10 37.60 -32.18
N ALA A 36 -52.66 38.40 -31.28
CA ALA A 36 -52.10 38.59 -29.93
C ALA A 36 -52.15 37.29 -29.10
N ALA A 37 -53.26 36.54 -29.17
CA ALA A 37 -53.38 35.24 -28.50
C ALA A 37 -52.41 34.20 -29.06
N ALA A 38 -52.23 34.16 -30.39
CA ALA A 38 -51.24 33.29 -31.03
C ALA A 38 -49.80 33.68 -30.64
N ALA A 39 -49.49 34.97 -30.55
CA ALA A 39 -48.18 35.45 -30.11
C ALA A 39 -47.89 35.08 -28.64
N ILE A 40 -48.88 35.20 -27.75
CA ILE A 40 -48.76 34.79 -26.35
C ILE A 40 -48.61 33.26 -26.23
N ALA A 41 -49.34 32.49 -27.03
CA ALA A 41 -49.21 31.04 -27.08
C ALA A 41 -47.83 30.59 -27.62
N MET A 42 -47.33 31.23 -28.68
CA MET A 42 -45.99 30.96 -29.22
C MET A 42 -44.89 31.31 -28.21
N LYS A 43 -45.04 32.41 -27.46
CA LYS A 43 -44.15 32.76 -26.36
C LYS A 43 -44.21 31.73 -25.24
N GLY A 44 -45.41 31.28 -24.85
CA GLY A 44 -45.60 30.24 -23.83
C GLY A 44 -44.98 28.89 -24.23
N MET A 45 -45.08 28.50 -25.50
CA MET A 45 -44.42 27.30 -26.03
C MET A 45 -42.89 27.46 -26.03
N ASN A 46 -42.37 28.63 -26.38
CA ASN A 46 -40.93 28.92 -26.35
C ASN A 46 -40.36 28.89 -24.92
N ASP A 47 -41.06 29.52 -23.97
CA ASP A 47 -40.67 29.54 -22.55
C ASP A 47 -40.73 28.13 -21.95
N GLN A 48 -41.74 27.33 -22.29
CA GLN A 48 -41.85 25.93 -21.86
C GLN A 48 -40.72 25.06 -22.44
N ASN A 49 -40.36 25.27 -23.70
CA ASN A 49 -39.21 24.58 -24.32
C ASN A 49 -37.90 24.96 -23.65
N GLN A 50 -37.71 26.25 -23.30
CA GLN A 50 -36.51 26.71 -22.60
C GLN A 50 -36.39 26.12 -21.18
N VAL A 51 -37.48 26.09 -20.41
CA VAL A 51 -37.51 25.47 -19.07
C VAL A 51 -37.27 23.97 -19.14
N THR A 52 -37.84 23.30 -20.14
CA THR A 52 -37.63 21.85 -20.36
C THR A 52 -36.19 21.56 -20.74
N ALA A 53 -35.60 22.33 -21.65
CA ALA A 53 -34.20 22.22 -22.04
C ALA A 53 -33.25 22.50 -20.86
N GLN A 54 -33.54 23.50 -20.03
CA GLN A 54 -32.74 23.79 -18.83
C GLN A 54 -32.84 22.66 -17.80
N LYS A 55 -34.03 22.08 -17.61
CA LYS A 55 -34.24 20.94 -16.71
C LYS A 55 -33.47 19.70 -17.20
N ALA A 56 -33.54 19.39 -18.49
CA ALA A 56 -32.77 18.31 -19.10
C ALA A 56 -31.26 18.55 -18.95
N LYS A 57 -30.78 19.77 -19.22
CA LYS A 57 -29.38 20.16 -19.03
C LYS A 57 -28.90 19.97 -17.59
N ASN A 58 -29.68 20.42 -16.61
CA ASN A 58 -29.36 20.25 -15.19
C ASN A 58 -29.31 18.78 -14.79
N SER A 59 -30.27 17.98 -15.28
CA SER A 59 -30.33 16.53 -15.03
C SER A 59 -29.14 15.79 -15.64
N SER A 60 -28.79 16.09 -16.89
CA SER A 60 -27.59 15.56 -17.55
C SER A 60 -26.29 15.99 -16.86
N ARG A 61 -26.25 17.22 -16.30
CA ARG A 61 -25.11 17.68 -15.49
C ARG A 61 -24.98 16.89 -14.19
N GLU A 62 -26.06 16.68 -13.46
CA GLU A 62 -26.08 15.86 -12.24
C GLU A 62 -25.61 14.43 -12.53
N ALA A 63 -26.02 13.87 -13.66
CA ALA A 63 -25.55 12.57 -14.12
C ALA A 63 -24.03 12.56 -14.41
N ALA A 64 -23.51 13.61 -15.04
CA ALA A 64 -22.07 13.73 -15.30
C ALA A 64 -21.24 13.88 -14.01
N GLU A 65 -21.71 14.69 -13.05
CA GLU A 65 -21.08 14.87 -11.74
C GLU A 65 -21.06 13.56 -10.95
N THR A 66 -22.18 12.83 -10.94
CA THR A 66 -22.26 11.50 -10.34
C THR A 66 -21.34 10.49 -11.02
N GLY A 67 -21.23 10.55 -12.36
CA GLY A 67 -20.31 9.71 -13.13
C GLY A 67 -18.84 9.95 -12.77
N ILE A 68 -18.45 11.22 -12.59
CA ILE A 68 -17.11 11.60 -12.12
C ILE A 68 -16.83 10.99 -10.75
N GLU A 69 -17.76 11.13 -9.81
CA GLU A 69 -17.58 10.58 -8.46
C GLU A 69 -17.54 9.05 -8.45
N ARG A 70 -18.33 8.36 -9.29
CA ARG A 70 -18.26 6.89 -9.41
C ARG A 70 -16.93 6.40 -9.96
N ILE A 71 -16.36 7.08 -10.96
CA ILE A 71 -15.06 6.70 -11.53
C ILE A 71 -13.94 7.00 -10.54
N LYS A 72 -13.97 8.15 -9.87
CA LYS A 72 -13.01 8.47 -8.80
C LYS A 72 -13.11 7.46 -7.66
N ALA A 73 -14.32 7.11 -7.21
CA ALA A 73 -14.55 6.09 -6.20
C ALA A 73 -13.94 4.73 -6.62
N THR A 74 -14.10 4.37 -7.89
CA THR A 74 -13.48 3.17 -8.47
C THR A 74 -11.96 3.24 -8.39
N MET A 75 -11.34 4.37 -8.76
CA MET A 75 -9.89 4.57 -8.68
C MET A 75 -9.34 4.49 -7.26
N VAL A 76 -10.06 5.00 -6.26
CA VAL A 76 -9.59 4.99 -4.87
C VAL A 76 -9.95 3.72 -4.10
N SER A 77 -10.80 2.85 -4.67
CA SER A 77 -11.37 1.65 -4.03
C SER A 77 -10.33 0.62 -3.57
N SER A 78 -9.17 0.56 -4.24
CA SER A 78 -8.08 -0.35 -3.88
C SER A 78 -6.73 0.19 -4.36
N PRO A 79 -5.60 -0.24 -3.76
CA PRO A 79 -4.29 0.15 -4.25
C PRO A 79 -4.03 -0.28 -5.70
N ALA A 80 -4.55 -1.44 -6.13
CA ALA A 80 -4.49 -1.88 -7.54
C ALA A 80 -5.23 -0.93 -8.48
N ALA A 81 -6.45 -0.51 -8.10
CA ALA A 81 -7.24 0.43 -8.90
C ALA A 81 -6.56 1.80 -9.04
N ARG A 82 -5.77 2.23 -8.05
CA ARG A 82 -5.01 3.49 -8.13
C ARG A 82 -3.94 3.47 -9.22
N TYR A 83 -3.33 2.30 -9.49
CA TYR A 83 -2.36 2.17 -10.59
C TYR A 83 -2.98 2.38 -11.97
N MET A 84 -4.29 2.13 -12.13
CA MET A 84 -4.98 2.41 -13.39
C MET A 84 -5.02 3.91 -13.74
N ALA A 85 -4.90 4.78 -12.73
CA ALA A 85 -4.81 6.23 -12.96
C ALA A 85 -3.51 6.64 -13.70
N LEU A 86 -2.51 5.77 -13.79
CA LEU A 86 -1.27 6.01 -14.56
C LEU A 86 -1.41 5.66 -16.05
N TYR A 87 -2.58 5.19 -16.49
CA TYR A 87 -2.83 4.75 -17.86
C TYR A 87 -4.04 5.48 -18.43
N ASN A 88 -4.00 5.79 -19.73
CA ASN A 88 -5.13 6.43 -20.40
C ASN A 88 -6.31 5.46 -20.57
N SER A 89 -7.55 5.97 -20.68
CA SER A 89 -8.74 5.13 -20.87
C SER A 89 -8.67 4.25 -22.11
N SER A 90 -7.99 4.70 -23.17
CA SER A 90 -7.74 3.89 -24.38
C SER A 90 -6.93 2.63 -24.09
N GLN A 91 -6.05 2.68 -23.09
CA GLN A 91 -5.25 1.53 -22.66
C GLN A 91 -6.00 0.62 -21.69
N TRP A 92 -6.97 1.11 -20.92
CA TRP A 92 -7.72 0.26 -19.99
C TRP A 92 -8.45 -0.88 -20.70
N ASN A 93 -9.00 -0.65 -21.89
CA ASN A 93 -9.64 -1.70 -22.67
C ASN A 93 -8.63 -2.71 -23.23
N ASN A 94 -7.44 -2.24 -23.63
CA ASN A 94 -6.44 -3.06 -24.29
C ASN A 94 -5.62 -3.87 -23.29
N LEU A 95 -5.27 -3.27 -22.14
CA LEU A 95 -4.46 -3.87 -21.09
C LEU A 95 -5.23 -4.84 -20.20
N LEU A 96 -6.57 -4.84 -20.22
CA LEU A 96 -7.39 -5.69 -19.36
C LEU A 96 -8.25 -6.66 -20.17
N ASN A 97 -8.24 -7.92 -19.75
CA ASN A 97 -9.23 -8.92 -20.14
C ASN A 97 -10.55 -8.68 -19.40
N ASN A 98 -11.61 -9.42 -19.77
CA ASN A 98 -12.95 -9.26 -19.18
C ASN A 98 -13.00 -9.64 -17.69
N ASP A 99 -12.08 -10.48 -17.23
CA ASP A 99 -11.91 -10.88 -15.82
C ASP A 99 -11.02 -9.91 -15.01
N GLY A 100 -10.53 -8.83 -15.65
CA GLY A 100 -9.61 -7.87 -15.04
C GLY A 100 -8.15 -8.33 -15.02
N SER A 101 -7.83 -9.50 -15.58
CA SER A 101 -6.44 -9.92 -15.77
C SER A 101 -5.73 -9.06 -16.81
N VAL A 102 -4.41 -8.94 -16.69
CA VAL A 102 -3.60 -8.11 -17.59
C VAL A 102 -3.39 -8.84 -18.92
N ASN A 103 -3.76 -8.21 -20.03
CA ASN A 103 -3.52 -8.70 -21.37
C ASN A 103 -2.09 -8.36 -21.82
N SER A 104 -1.18 -9.33 -21.74
CA SER A 104 0.23 -9.19 -22.12
C SER A 104 0.46 -8.90 -23.61
N SER A 105 -0.55 -9.12 -24.46
CA SER A 105 -0.43 -9.08 -25.92
C SER A 105 -0.72 -7.70 -26.52
N ALA A 106 -1.36 -6.79 -25.78
CA ALA A 106 -1.86 -5.54 -26.35
C ALA A 106 -0.82 -4.39 -26.36
N ASN A 107 0.02 -4.32 -25.31
CA ASN A 107 1.17 -3.42 -25.23
C ASN A 107 2.16 -4.03 -24.22
N ALA A 108 3.18 -4.74 -24.71
CA ALA A 108 4.05 -5.57 -23.88
C ALA A 108 4.72 -4.77 -22.75
N THR A 109 5.16 -3.54 -23.00
CA THR A 109 5.84 -2.70 -22.00
C THR A 109 4.89 -2.21 -20.91
N LEU A 110 3.72 -1.66 -21.28
CA LEU A 110 2.75 -1.17 -20.30
C LEU A 110 2.11 -2.33 -19.51
N ALA A 111 1.84 -3.45 -20.18
CA ALA A 111 1.31 -4.66 -19.57
C ALA A 111 2.31 -5.27 -18.58
N ALA A 112 3.61 -5.34 -18.93
CA ALA A 112 4.65 -5.78 -18.01
C ALA A 112 4.76 -4.86 -16.79
N THR A 113 4.67 -3.53 -17.00
CA THR A 113 4.73 -2.55 -15.92
C THR A 113 3.55 -2.70 -14.95
N LEU A 114 2.32 -2.82 -15.46
CA LEU A 114 1.13 -3.05 -14.63
C LEU A 114 1.22 -4.40 -13.89
N THR A 115 1.65 -5.45 -14.60
CA THR A 115 1.86 -6.78 -14.00
C THR A 115 2.90 -6.73 -12.89
N ASN A 116 3.97 -5.96 -13.03
CA ASN A 116 4.97 -5.77 -11.98
C ASN A 116 4.37 -5.07 -10.76
N TYR A 117 3.63 -3.97 -10.94
CA TYR A 117 2.94 -3.31 -9.82
C TYR A 117 1.96 -4.24 -9.10
N LEU A 118 1.14 -4.97 -9.86
CA LEU A 118 0.19 -5.92 -9.29
C LEU A 118 0.90 -7.10 -8.62
N THR A 119 2.04 -7.55 -9.14
CA THR A 119 2.82 -8.64 -8.55
C THR A 119 3.48 -8.20 -7.25
N GLU A 120 4.07 -7.02 -7.21
CA GLU A 120 4.65 -6.47 -5.98
C GLU A 120 3.58 -6.13 -4.94
N LEU A 121 2.45 -5.56 -5.37
CA LEU A 121 1.30 -5.36 -4.48
C LEU A 121 0.72 -6.71 -4.02
N ALA A 122 0.66 -7.70 -4.91
CA ALA A 122 0.25 -9.06 -4.58
C ALA A 122 1.19 -9.65 -3.54
N LYS A 123 2.51 -9.52 -3.70
CA LYS A 123 3.51 -9.93 -2.69
C LYS A 123 3.24 -9.24 -1.36
N GLN A 124 2.99 -7.92 -1.36
CA GLN A 124 2.64 -7.17 -0.15
C GLN A 124 1.31 -7.62 0.49
N THR A 125 0.30 -7.97 -0.31
CA THR A 125 -1.00 -8.48 0.20
C THR A 125 -0.97 -9.95 0.60
N LYS A 126 -0.07 -10.75 0.00
CA LYS A 126 0.01 -12.21 0.13
C LYS A 126 1.01 -12.63 1.19
N GLU A 127 2.03 -11.83 1.49
CA GLU A 127 2.82 -12.01 2.72
C GLU A 127 2.05 -11.60 3.98
N PHE A 128 0.76 -11.24 3.86
CA PHE A 128 -0.18 -11.07 4.96
C PHE A 128 -1.23 -12.20 5.09
N THR A 129 -1.22 -13.21 4.21
CA THR A 129 -2.03 -14.43 4.41
C THR A 129 -1.20 -15.65 4.13
N CYS A 130 -1.01 -16.42 5.16
CA CYS A 130 0.08 -17.37 5.26
C CYS A 130 -0.24 -18.74 4.69
N THR A 131 -1.12 -18.70 3.72
CA THR A 131 -1.63 -19.80 2.91
C THR A 131 -2.06 -19.29 1.52
N GLY A 132 -1.84 -18.02 1.17
CA GLY A 132 -2.17 -17.51 -0.16
C GLY A 132 -1.22 -18.05 -1.22
N ASN A 133 -1.69 -18.27 -2.45
CA ASN A 133 -0.85 -18.31 -3.65
C ASN A 133 -0.76 -16.88 -4.22
N THR A 134 0.38 -16.48 -4.80
CA THR A 134 0.54 -15.12 -5.38
C THR A 134 -0.46 -14.98 -6.50
N ALA A 135 -0.78 -16.09 -7.16
CA ALA A 135 -1.89 -16.22 -8.07
C ALA A 135 -3.23 -15.76 -7.44
N THR A 136 -3.62 -16.22 -6.26
CA THR A 136 -4.92 -15.87 -5.64
C THR A 136 -5.01 -14.40 -5.25
N ALA A 137 -3.97 -13.84 -4.64
CA ALA A 137 -3.91 -12.41 -4.31
C ALA A 137 -3.91 -11.55 -5.58
N MET A 138 -3.17 -11.99 -6.60
CA MET A 138 -3.18 -11.37 -7.92
C MET A 138 -4.59 -11.44 -8.55
N THR A 139 -5.29 -12.57 -8.47
CA THR A 139 -6.68 -12.70 -8.95
C THR A 139 -7.62 -11.76 -8.20
N ALA A 140 -7.47 -11.63 -6.88
CA ALA A 140 -8.28 -10.70 -6.09
C ALA A 140 -8.02 -9.22 -6.47
N LEU A 141 -6.76 -8.86 -6.71
CA LEU A 141 -6.38 -7.52 -7.19
C LEU A 141 -6.86 -7.26 -8.62
N GLN A 142 -6.74 -8.25 -9.51
CA GLN A 142 -7.26 -8.22 -10.89
C GLN A 142 -8.78 -8.04 -10.90
N GLY A 143 -9.50 -8.71 -10.00
CA GLY A 143 -10.94 -8.52 -9.83
C GLY A 143 -11.33 -7.07 -9.49
N LYS A 144 -10.45 -6.30 -8.85
CA LYS A 144 -10.67 -4.85 -8.61
C LYS A 144 -10.46 -3.99 -9.86
N LEU A 145 -9.92 -4.53 -10.95
CA LEU A 145 -9.71 -3.82 -12.21
C LEU A 145 -10.87 -3.99 -13.19
N VAL A 146 -11.74 -5.00 -13.00
CA VAL A 146 -12.94 -5.25 -13.83
C VAL A 146 -13.81 -4.00 -14.06
N PRO A 147 -14.08 -3.14 -13.05
CA PRO A 147 -14.88 -1.94 -13.27
C PRO A 147 -14.30 -0.98 -14.33
N PHE A 148 -12.98 -0.89 -14.49
CA PHE A 148 -12.35 -0.05 -15.51
C PHE A 148 -12.61 -0.57 -16.92
N LYS A 149 -12.55 -1.90 -17.11
CA LYS A 149 -12.90 -2.55 -18.36
C LYS A 149 -14.35 -2.27 -18.73
N ASN A 150 -15.27 -2.49 -17.78
CA ASN A 150 -16.70 -2.25 -17.99
C ASN A 150 -17.02 -0.78 -18.29
N THR A 151 -16.30 0.15 -17.65
CA THR A 151 -16.53 1.58 -17.84
C THR A 151 -16.16 2.05 -19.25
N VAL A 152 -15.15 1.44 -19.87
CA VAL A 152 -14.71 1.81 -21.24
C VAL A 152 -15.50 1.08 -22.31
N THR A 153 -16.00 -0.13 -22.05
CA THR A 153 -16.75 -0.92 -23.04
C THR A 153 -18.23 -0.55 -23.13
N GLN A 154 -18.81 0.02 -22.07
CA GLN A 154 -20.23 0.37 -22.07
C GLN A 154 -20.50 1.73 -22.71
N ALA A 155 -21.46 1.75 -23.65
CA ALA A 155 -21.93 2.97 -24.29
C ALA A 155 -22.67 3.92 -23.34
N SER A 156 -23.22 3.41 -22.24
CA SER A 156 -23.86 4.19 -21.17
C SER A 156 -23.98 3.36 -19.89
N LEU A 157 -23.66 3.95 -18.74
CA LEU A 157 -23.75 3.37 -17.41
C LEU A 157 -24.94 3.96 -16.66
N PRO A 158 -25.90 3.15 -16.18
CA PRO A 158 -27.09 3.66 -15.51
C PRO A 158 -26.77 4.21 -14.11
N ILE A 159 -27.42 5.31 -13.76
CA ILE A 159 -27.43 5.88 -12.41
C ILE A 159 -28.79 5.57 -11.77
N GLN A 160 -29.87 5.92 -12.47
CA GLN A 160 -31.27 5.66 -12.14
C GLN A 160 -32.05 5.38 -13.44
N SER A 161 -33.37 5.14 -13.36
CA SER A 161 -34.21 4.77 -14.52
C SER A 161 -34.15 5.76 -15.69
N ASP A 162 -33.82 7.03 -15.41
CA ASP A 162 -33.81 8.13 -16.37
C ASP A 162 -32.45 8.84 -16.48
N LEU A 163 -31.44 8.42 -15.74
CA LEU A 163 -30.12 9.05 -15.70
C LEU A 163 -29.02 8.04 -16.00
N SER A 164 -28.12 8.39 -16.91
CA SER A 164 -26.94 7.58 -17.23
C SER A 164 -25.74 8.47 -17.53
N TYR A 165 -24.54 7.88 -17.49
CA TYR A 165 -23.31 8.57 -17.87
C TYR A 165 -22.42 7.67 -18.74
N ARG A 166 -21.49 8.28 -19.47
CA ARG A 166 -20.45 7.57 -20.24
C ARG A 166 -19.11 8.22 -20.00
N LEU A 167 -18.07 7.40 -19.88
CA LEU A 167 -16.68 7.85 -19.95
C LEU A 167 -16.33 8.25 -21.39
N VAL A 168 -16.00 9.51 -21.62
CA VAL A 168 -15.52 9.99 -22.92
C VAL A 168 -14.02 9.72 -23.04
N SER A 169 -13.25 10.20 -22.06
CA SER A 169 -11.81 9.96 -22.01
C SER A 169 -11.23 10.12 -20.61
N TYR A 170 -10.11 9.46 -20.39
CA TYR A 170 -9.20 9.73 -19.28
C TYR A 170 -7.76 9.79 -19.81
N GLU A 171 -7.05 10.86 -19.51
CA GLU A 171 -5.68 11.12 -19.98
C GLU A 171 -4.75 11.44 -18.81
N TYR A 172 -3.69 10.66 -18.66
CA TYR A 172 -2.61 10.91 -17.70
C TYR A 172 -1.53 11.75 -18.35
N GLY A 173 -1.23 12.92 -17.77
CA GLY A 173 -0.26 13.88 -18.29
C GLY A 173 1.21 13.51 -18.07
N GLY A 174 1.49 12.46 -17.28
CA GLY A 174 2.85 11.93 -17.10
C GLY A 174 3.18 10.81 -18.09
N THR A 175 4.37 10.23 -17.97
CA THR A 175 4.73 9.02 -18.70
C THR A 175 3.86 7.85 -18.24
N GLN A 176 3.11 7.24 -19.16
CA GLN A 176 2.17 6.16 -18.82
C GLN A 176 2.87 5.00 -18.11
N GLY A 177 2.22 4.50 -17.05
CA GLY A 177 2.76 3.44 -16.21
C GLY A 177 3.92 3.87 -15.29
N VAL A 178 4.29 5.16 -15.26
CA VAL A 178 5.36 5.66 -14.38
C VAL A 178 4.77 6.55 -13.29
N LEU A 179 5.03 6.17 -12.04
CA LEU A 179 4.67 6.97 -10.87
C LEU A 179 5.74 8.05 -10.62
N SER A 180 5.37 9.32 -10.78
CA SER A 180 6.24 10.46 -10.51
C SER A 180 6.14 10.94 -9.06
N THR A 181 7.27 11.40 -8.51
CA THR A 181 7.32 12.10 -7.21
C THR A 181 6.77 13.52 -7.29
N THR A 182 6.77 14.11 -8.49
CA THR A 182 6.09 15.38 -8.77
C THR A 182 4.65 15.14 -9.20
N PRO A 183 3.66 15.91 -8.69
CA PRO A 183 2.27 15.76 -9.11
C PRO A 183 2.10 15.90 -10.62
N GLN A 184 1.57 14.87 -11.26
CA GLN A 184 1.14 14.87 -12.66
C GLN A 184 -0.37 15.07 -12.72
N THR A 185 -0.90 15.50 -13.87
CA THR A 185 -2.35 15.77 -14.00
C THR A 185 -3.05 14.64 -14.73
N GLY A 186 -4.08 14.04 -14.12
CA GLY A 186 -5.04 13.17 -14.80
C GLY A 186 -6.28 13.97 -15.22
N THR A 187 -6.60 14.01 -16.51
CA THR A 187 -7.77 14.70 -17.05
C THR A 187 -8.87 13.70 -17.34
N LEU A 188 -9.99 13.80 -16.63
CA LEU A 188 -11.17 12.93 -16.79
C LEU A 188 -12.28 13.71 -17.48
N THR A 189 -12.84 13.16 -18.56
CA THR A 189 -13.98 13.73 -19.29
C THR A 189 -15.15 12.76 -19.29
N ILE A 190 -16.28 13.18 -18.69
CA ILE A 190 -17.52 12.40 -18.56
C ILE A 190 -18.66 13.10 -19.27
N GLU A 191 -19.54 12.33 -19.89
CA GLU A 191 -20.79 12.79 -20.49
C GLU A 191 -21.96 12.21 -19.71
N GLY A 192 -22.89 13.05 -19.24
CA GLY A 192 -24.12 12.64 -18.58
C GLY A 192 -25.33 12.80 -19.51
N PHE A 193 -26.31 11.92 -19.38
CA PHE A 193 -27.53 11.88 -20.18
C PHE A 193 -28.76 11.79 -19.26
N SER A 194 -29.81 12.52 -19.62
CA SER A 194 -31.17 12.27 -19.12
C SER A 194 -32.04 11.66 -20.24
N SER A 195 -32.91 10.71 -19.90
CA SER A 195 -33.90 10.15 -20.83
C SER A 195 -35.13 11.05 -20.99
N THR A 196 -35.24 12.09 -20.17
CA THR A 196 -36.32 13.07 -20.16
C THR A 196 -36.10 14.15 -21.23
N GLY A 197 -36.25 13.75 -22.50
CA GLY A 197 -36.33 14.65 -23.65
C GLY A 197 -35.03 14.79 -24.43
N THR A 198 -34.96 14.15 -25.61
CA THR A 198 -34.02 14.42 -26.72
C THR A 198 -32.56 14.58 -26.34
N THR A 199 -31.77 13.47 -26.35
CA THR A 199 -30.30 13.41 -26.59
C THR A 199 -29.44 14.58 -26.08
N SER A 200 -29.79 15.18 -24.94
CA SER A 200 -29.08 16.33 -24.39
C SER A 200 -28.00 15.81 -23.47
N GLY A 201 -26.80 15.62 -24.03
CA GLY A 201 -25.61 15.28 -23.25
C GLY A 201 -24.98 16.53 -22.64
N THR A 202 -24.55 16.46 -21.38
CA THR A 202 -23.65 17.46 -20.78
C THR A 202 -22.29 16.81 -20.58
N ARG A 203 -21.22 17.45 -21.07
CA ARG A 203 -19.84 16.98 -20.85
C ARG A 203 -19.16 17.80 -19.76
N LEU A 204 -18.55 17.10 -18.82
CA LEU A 204 -17.74 17.68 -17.77
C LEU A 204 -16.31 17.16 -17.89
N ARG A 205 -15.35 18.07 -17.74
CA ARG A 205 -13.92 17.78 -17.66
C ARG A 205 -13.40 18.19 -16.29
N VAL A 206 -12.67 17.29 -15.65
CA VAL A 206 -12.02 17.54 -14.36
C VAL A 206 -10.55 17.17 -14.40
N GLN A 207 -9.73 17.92 -13.68
CA GLN A 207 -8.30 17.63 -13.49
C GLN A 207 -8.05 17.12 -12.07
N ILE A 208 -7.37 15.97 -11.99
CA ILE A 208 -7.05 15.27 -10.75
C ILE A 208 -5.52 15.19 -10.67
N PRO A 209 -4.87 15.87 -9.72
CA PRO A 209 -3.44 15.69 -9.50
C PRO A 209 -3.17 14.29 -8.96
N ILE A 210 -2.15 13.65 -9.53
CA ILE A 210 -1.70 12.29 -9.23
C ILE A 210 -0.22 12.38 -8.88
N SER A 211 0.13 12.05 -7.66
CA SER A 211 1.52 11.97 -7.20
C SER A 211 1.79 10.59 -6.61
N SER A 212 3.05 10.27 -6.36
CA SER A 212 3.32 9.24 -5.36
C SER A 212 2.69 9.66 -4.02
N ASN A 213 1.94 8.75 -3.41
CA ASN A 213 1.82 8.81 -1.96
C ASN A 213 3.14 8.26 -1.43
N PRO A 214 3.99 9.07 -0.77
CA PRO A 214 5.11 8.49 -0.05
C PRO A 214 4.50 7.52 0.95
N SER A 215 4.80 6.25 0.75
CA SER A 215 4.23 5.16 1.51
C SER A 215 4.48 5.45 2.99
N GLN A 216 3.44 5.84 3.72
CA GLN A 216 3.63 6.15 5.12
C GLN A 216 4.12 4.89 5.84
N ARG A 217 5.28 5.01 6.49
CA ARG A 217 5.85 4.10 7.50
C ARG A 217 4.95 4.06 8.75
N GLN A 218 3.66 3.85 8.57
CA GLN A 218 2.69 4.06 9.65
C GLN A 218 2.71 2.94 10.69
N ASP A 219 3.25 1.76 10.35
CA ASP A 219 3.10 0.57 11.20
C ASP A 219 4.34 0.25 12.06
N LEU A 220 5.53 0.79 11.76
CA LEU A 220 6.80 0.42 12.44
C LEU A 220 7.38 1.47 13.40
N GLY A 221 6.78 2.64 13.48
CA GLY A 221 7.39 3.77 14.20
C GLY A 221 8.73 4.24 13.59
N PRO A 222 9.40 5.21 14.22
CA PRO A 222 10.67 5.77 13.72
C PRO A 222 11.89 4.89 14.01
N THR A 223 11.77 3.93 14.93
CA THR A 223 12.84 3.03 15.37
C THR A 223 12.75 1.68 14.68
N ILE A 224 13.89 1.04 14.45
CA ILE A 224 13.95 -0.32 13.91
C ILE A 224 13.52 -1.29 15.00
N PRO A 225 12.63 -2.27 14.77
CA PRO A 225 12.26 -3.23 15.81
C PRO A 225 13.49 -3.99 16.29
N GLY A 226 13.59 -4.21 17.61
CA GLY A 226 14.72 -4.94 18.16
C GLY A 226 14.60 -6.44 17.89
N LEU A 227 13.38 -6.99 17.87
CA LEU A 227 13.14 -8.37 17.48
C LEU A 227 12.09 -8.42 16.37
N TRP A 228 12.39 -9.14 15.30
CA TRP A 228 11.44 -9.41 14.23
C TRP A 228 11.47 -10.91 13.93
N MET A 229 10.33 -11.59 14.08
CA MET A 229 10.22 -13.03 13.86
C MET A 229 9.30 -13.35 12.70
N LYS A 230 9.69 -14.33 11.89
CA LYS A 230 8.90 -14.81 10.74
C LYS A 230 7.77 -15.75 11.16
N GLU A 231 8.03 -16.61 12.14
CA GLU A 231 7.14 -17.71 12.51
C GLU A 231 7.15 -17.90 14.02
N GLN A 232 5.98 -18.21 14.57
CA GLN A 232 5.78 -18.55 15.99
C GLN A 232 6.12 -17.41 16.97
N GLY A 233 5.58 -17.55 18.19
CA GLY A 233 5.83 -16.61 19.28
C GLY A 233 7.24 -16.71 19.87
N LEU A 234 7.55 -15.81 20.81
CA LEU A 234 8.54 -16.02 21.85
C LEU A 234 8.21 -17.36 22.56
N ALA A 235 9.15 -18.29 22.67
CA ALA A 235 8.95 -19.51 23.48
C ALA A 235 10.29 -20.19 23.81
N ASN A 236 10.42 -20.71 25.04
CA ASN A 236 11.49 -21.61 25.45
C ASN A 236 11.14 -23.05 25.03
N GLY A 237 11.94 -23.65 24.15
CA GLY A 237 12.08 -25.10 23.97
C GLY A 237 10.90 -25.96 23.46
N THR A 238 9.69 -25.92 24.05
CA THR A 238 8.78 -27.08 23.94
C THR A 238 7.26 -26.86 23.89
N GLU A 239 6.70 -25.68 24.17
CA GLU A 239 5.22 -25.53 24.26
C GLU A 239 4.70 -24.46 23.29
N PRO A 240 3.89 -24.82 22.27
CA PRO A 240 3.31 -23.87 21.31
C PRO A 240 1.87 -23.44 21.63
N ALA A 241 1.28 -23.78 22.79
CA ALA A 241 -0.14 -23.52 23.02
C ALA A 241 -0.46 -22.84 24.37
N PRO A 242 -1.47 -21.95 24.42
CA PRO A 242 -2.06 -21.50 25.66
C PRO A 242 -2.61 -22.68 26.48
N PRO A 243 -2.69 -22.57 27.83
CA PRO A 243 -2.55 -21.35 28.62
C PRO A 243 -1.09 -20.92 28.84
N PHE A 244 -0.79 -19.65 28.55
CA PHE A 244 0.53 -19.07 28.78
C PHE A 244 0.73 -18.82 30.27
N SER A 245 1.63 -19.59 30.89
CA SER A 245 2.15 -19.20 32.21
C SER A 245 3.35 -18.26 31.99
N ASN A 246 3.55 -17.31 32.89
CA ASN A 246 4.77 -16.47 32.95
C ASN A 246 6.07 -17.30 32.88
N ASN A 247 6.04 -18.55 33.34
CA ASN A 247 7.16 -19.48 33.29
C ASN A 247 7.43 -20.08 31.90
N SER A 248 6.48 -20.01 30.95
CA SER A 248 6.57 -20.65 29.63
C SER A 248 7.38 -19.86 28.59
N LEU A 249 7.58 -18.55 28.80
CA LEU A 249 8.36 -17.68 27.90
C LEU A 249 9.84 -17.58 28.27
N GLY A 250 10.27 -18.32 29.30
CA GLY A 250 11.54 -18.08 29.96
C GLY A 250 11.49 -16.73 30.69
N ASN A 251 12.31 -16.58 31.72
CA ASN A 251 12.38 -15.35 32.53
C ASN A 251 12.95 -14.14 31.74
N GLN A 252 13.07 -14.20 30.42
CA GLN A 252 13.74 -13.18 29.61
C GLN A 252 12.88 -11.93 29.45
N ARG A 253 13.53 -10.77 29.49
CA ARG A 253 12.91 -9.47 29.22
C ARG A 253 13.49 -8.82 27.97
N TYR A 254 12.70 -8.01 27.29
CA TYR A 254 13.04 -7.36 26.04
C TYR A 254 12.79 -5.86 26.19
N ASP A 255 13.85 -5.05 26.07
CA ASP A 255 13.74 -3.60 25.93
C ASP A 255 13.74 -3.24 24.44
N ALA A 256 12.78 -3.81 23.72
CA ALA A 256 12.68 -3.72 22.28
C ALA A 256 11.25 -3.90 21.81
N ASP A 257 10.88 -3.18 20.74
CA ASP A 257 9.68 -3.54 19.98
C ASP A 257 9.85 -4.92 19.35
N VAL A 258 8.79 -5.74 19.46
CA VAL A 258 8.76 -7.11 18.95
C VAL A 258 7.75 -7.20 17.82
N VAL A 259 8.23 -7.57 16.65
CA VAL A 259 7.42 -7.66 15.43
C VAL A 259 7.24 -9.11 15.04
N PHE A 260 5.99 -9.48 14.81
CA PHE A 260 5.62 -10.81 14.35
C PHE A 260 5.13 -10.77 12.91
N ASN A 261 5.77 -11.57 12.06
CA ASN A 261 5.26 -11.99 10.76
C ASN A 261 4.65 -13.40 10.84
N ASP A 262 4.33 -13.87 12.06
CA ASP A 262 3.84 -15.23 12.26
C ASP A 262 2.62 -15.49 11.40
N CYS A 263 2.85 -16.48 10.57
CA CYS A 263 2.00 -16.86 9.49
C CYS A 263 1.07 -18.01 9.87
N THR A 264 1.22 -18.53 11.07
CA THR A 264 0.32 -19.54 11.60
C THR A 264 -0.71 -18.85 12.50
N ASP A 265 -1.89 -19.44 12.69
CA ASP A 265 -2.89 -18.97 13.69
C ASP A 265 -2.37 -19.09 15.14
N THR A 266 -1.08 -19.36 15.32
CA THR A 266 -0.41 -19.64 16.59
C THR A 266 -0.25 -18.37 17.42
N ILE A 267 0.06 -17.22 16.77
CA ILE A 267 -0.01 -15.90 17.42
C ILE A 267 -1.40 -15.30 17.21
N ASN A 268 -2.29 -15.50 18.17
CA ASN A 268 -3.60 -14.86 18.21
C ASN A 268 -3.57 -13.54 19.01
N GLN A 269 -4.69 -12.81 19.05
CA GLN A 269 -4.78 -11.55 19.79
C GLN A 269 -4.51 -11.74 21.30
N GLN A 270 -4.95 -12.86 21.89
CA GLN A 270 -4.71 -13.15 23.31
C GLN A 270 -3.22 -13.30 23.64
N TYR A 271 -2.44 -13.93 22.74
CA TYR A 271 -0.98 -13.99 22.86
C TYR A 271 -0.36 -12.59 22.79
N MET A 272 -0.82 -11.76 21.85
CA MET A 272 -0.34 -10.38 21.71
C MET A 272 -0.65 -9.55 22.95
N ASP A 273 -1.85 -9.69 23.52
CA ASP A 273 -2.26 -9.01 24.74
C ASP A 273 -1.40 -9.46 25.92
N PHE A 274 -1.09 -10.77 26.02
CA PHE A 274 -0.22 -11.33 27.04
C PHE A 274 1.22 -10.80 26.94
N VAL A 275 1.83 -10.76 25.74
CA VAL A 275 3.19 -10.23 25.56
C VAL A 275 3.25 -8.73 25.85
N ASN A 276 2.19 -7.99 25.52
CA ASN A 276 2.08 -6.56 25.79
C ASN A 276 1.68 -6.22 27.24
N ASP A 277 1.26 -7.20 28.02
CA ASP A 277 0.81 -6.98 29.39
C ASP A 277 1.97 -6.49 30.27
N LYS A 278 1.78 -5.30 30.85
CA LYS A 278 2.73 -4.64 31.75
C LYS A 278 2.42 -4.90 33.23
N THR A 279 1.31 -5.55 33.54
CA THR A 279 0.87 -5.85 34.90
C THR A 279 1.65 -6.95 35.65
N PRO A 280 2.39 -7.88 35.00
CA PRO A 280 3.21 -8.84 35.73
C PRO A 280 4.33 -8.15 36.53
N ASN A 281 4.68 -8.68 37.71
CA ASN A 281 5.88 -8.26 38.49
C ASN A 281 7.20 -8.37 37.70
N SER A 282 7.17 -9.00 36.52
CA SER A 282 8.26 -9.12 35.56
C SER A 282 7.68 -9.05 34.15
N PRO A 283 7.46 -7.85 33.58
CA PRO A 283 6.91 -7.72 32.25
C PRO A 283 7.91 -8.23 31.21
N ILE A 284 7.39 -8.90 30.18
CA ILE A 284 8.19 -9.42 29.06
C ILE A 284 8.82 -8.26 28.31
N LEU A 285 8.02 -7.23 28.01
CA LEU A 285 8.48 -6.00 27.37
C LEU A 285 8.73 -4.91 28.39
N VAL A 286 9.93 -4.32 28.38
CA VAL A 286 10.33 -3.23 29.28
C VAL A 286 9.79 -1.88 28.77
N GLY A 287 9.43 -0.97 29.66
CA GLY A 287 9.04 0.41 29.31
C GLY A 287 7.87 0.50 28.34
N ASP A 288 7.94 1.46 27.40
CA ASP A 288 6.89 1.74 26.41
C ASP A 288 6.93 0.82 25.16
N LYS A 289 7.78 -0.21 25.18
CA LYS A 289 7.95 -1.14 24.07
C LYS A 289 6.72 -1.99 23.83
N LYS A 290 6.46 -2.31 22.56
CA LYS A 290 5.25 -3.02 22.13
C LYS A 290 5.56 -4.22 21.25
N ALA A 291 4.69 -5.21 21.36
CA ALA A 291 4.58 -6.31 20.44
C ALA A 291 3.43 -6.06 19.47
N TYR A 292 3.66 -6.22 18.18
CA TYR A 292 2.60 -6.10 17.16
C TYR A 292 2.88 -7.00 15.95
N LYS A 293 1.84 -7.22 15.15
CA LYS A 293 1.96 -7.92 13.87
C LYS A 293 2.35 -6.93 12.78
N ALA A 294 3.35 -7.26 11.96
CA ALA A 294 3.72 -6.41 10.83
C ALA A 294 2.86 -6.71 9.59
N SER A 295 2.48 -5.64 8.88
CA SER A 295 1.72 -5.69 7.62
C SER A 295 2.59 -5.90 6.37
N PHE A 296 3.88 -6.14 6.54
CA PHE A 296 4.88 -6.26 5.47
C PHE A 296 5.86 -7.38 5.84
N PRO A 297 6.47 -8.04 4.84
CA PRO A 297 7.46 -9.08 5.09
C PRO A 297 8.71 -8.55 5.78
N MET A 298 9.38 -9.45 6.49
CA MET A 298 10.77 -9.27 6.84
C MET A 298 11.60 -9.10 5.55
N PRO A 299 12.48 -8.09 5.46
CA PRO A 299 13.33 -7.87 4.29
C PRO A 299 14.15 -9.12 3.93
N ALA A 300 14.37 -9.30 2.63
CA ALA A 300 15.24 -10.36 2.14
C ALA A 300 16.71 -10.09 2.53
N VAL A 301 17.48 -11.16 2.72
CA VAL A 301 18.93 -11.05 2.94
C VAL A 301 19.57 -10.39 1.70
N PRO A 302 20.37 -9.31 1.84
CA PRO A 302 21.02 -8.66 0.71
C PRO A 302 21.92 -9.64 -0.06
N PRO A 303 22.01 -9.53 -1.39
CA PRO A 303 22.86 -10.40 -2.18
C PRO A 303 24.33 -10.29 -1.74
N GLN A 304 25.03 -11.41 -1.72
CA GLN A 304 26.44 -11.44 -1.33
C GLN A 304 27.31 -10.79 -2.42
N PRO A 305 28.18 -9.81 -2.10
CA PRO A 305 29.16 -9.29 -3.04
C PRO A 305 30.27 -10.34 -3.32
N THR A 306 31.13 -10.05 -4.28
CA THR A 306 32.34 -10.83 -4.53
C THR A 306 33.35 -10.62 -3.40
N ILE A 307 33.34 -11.51 -2.42
CA ILE A 307 34.19 -11.41 -1.22
C ILE A 307 35.62 -11.86 -1.55
N PRO A 308 36.66 -11.10 -1.12
CA PRO A 308 38.05 -11.52 -1.29
C PRO A 308 38.32 -12.91 -0.69
N SER A 309 39.08 -13.75 -1.40
CA SER A 309 39.29 -15.15 -1.00
C SER A 309 39.85 -15.32 0.42
N GLY A 310 40.71 -14.40 0.87
CA GLY A 310 41.26 -14.39 2.23
C GLY A 310 40.23 -14.11 3.32
N GLN A 311 39.03 -13.62 2.98
CA GLN A 311 37.91 -13.28 3.89
C GLN A 311 36.77 -14.32 3.82
N VAL A 312 37.02 -15.47 3.18
CA VAL A 312 36.13 -16.63 3.16
C VAL A 312 36.69 -17.72 4.08
N PHE A 313 35.92 -18.09 5.09
CA PHE A 313 36.30 -19.06 6.11
C PHE A 313 35.49 -20.35 5.98
N SER A 314 36.14 -21.50 6.20
CA SER A 314 35.44 -22.78 6.36
C SER A 314 34.68 -22.86 7.68
N GLY A 315 35.13 -22.13 8.70
CA GLY A 315 34.52 -21.98 10.02
C GLY A 315 35.41 -21.05 10.86
N ILE A 316 34.90 -20.58 12.00
CA ILE A 316 35.67 -19.76 12.95
C ILE A 316 35.71 -20.50 14.29
N ASN A 317 36.86 -21.10 14.60
CA ASN A 317 37.02 -22.01 15.74
C ASN A 317 38.02 -21.52 16.80
N GLY A 318 38.50 -20.28 16.68
CA GLY A 318 39.49 -19.70 17.59
C GLY A 318 39.40 -18.17 17.64
N THR A 319 40.13 -17.56 18.58
CA THR A 319 40.14 -16.10 18.75
C THR A 319 40.51 -15.38 17.46
N MET A 320 39.71 -14.40 17.09
CA MET A 320 39.90 -13.61 15.88
C MET A 320 39.42 -12.18 16.12
N THR A 321 40.12 -11.21 15.54
CA THR A 321 39.64 -9.81 15.49
C THR A 321 39.38 -9.42 14.04
N LEU A 322 38.21 -8.83 13.78
CA LEU A 322 37.82 -8.32 12.48
C LEU A 322 37.66 -6.79 12.50
N PRO A 323 38.09 -6.07 11.45
CA PRO A 323 38.96 -6.57 10.39
C PRO A 323 40.34 -6.95 10.91
N ARG A 324 40.97 -7.95 10.28
CA ARG A 324 42.27 -8.48 10.69
C ARG A 324 43.36 -7.45 10.53
N ARG A 325 44.34 -7.49 11.43
CA ARG A 325 45.50 -6.60 11.44
C ARG A 325 46.79 -7.41 11.44
N ASN A 326 47.84 -6.85 10.82
CA ASN A 326 49.19 -7.40 10.94
C ASN A 326 49.83 -6.99 12.28
N ALA A 327 51.06 -7.46 12.53
CA ALA A 327 51.81 -7.14 13.75
C ALA A 327 52.09 -5.63 13.94
N ALA A 328 52.07 -4.84 12.87
CA ALA A 328 52.20 -3.38 12.92
C ALA A 328 50.86 -2.66 13.17
N GLY A 329 49.77 -3.40 13.40
CA GLY A 329 48.43 -2.85 13.65
C GLY A 329 47.71 -2.35 12.39
N VAL A 330 48.23 -2.59 11.19
CA VAL A 330 47.60 -2.17 9.92
C VAL A 330 46.54 -3.19 9.51
N ILE A 331 45.36 -2.72 9.09
CA ILE A 331 44.29 -3.58 8.58
C ILE A 331 44.75 -4.28 7.29
N THR A 332 44.64 -5.60 7.26
CA THR A 332 45.04 -6.44 6.11
C THR A 332 43.87 -6.89 5.25
N ASP A 333 42.64 -6.78 5.77
CA ASP A 333 41.45 -7.12 5.02
C ASP A 333 41.08 -6.01 4.04
N SER A 334 40.47 -6.37 2.92
CA SER A 334 40.08 -5.41 1.89
C SER A 334 38.61 -5.04 2.05
N PRO A 335 38.28 -3.74 2.22
CA PRO A 335 36.90 -3.30 2.23
C PRO A 335 36.36 -3.20 0.80
N ILE A 336 35.05 -3.37 0.65
CA ILE A 336 34.27 -3.05 -0.56
C ILE A 336 33.33 -1.92 -0.15
N ASP A 337 33.40 -0.77 -0.83
CA ASP A 337 32.59 0.42 -0.52
C ASP A 337 32.68 0.86 0.96
N GLY A 338 33.86 0.72 1.57
CA GLY A 338 34.10 1.05 2.98
C GLY A 338 33.50 0.06 3.99
N VAL A 339 33.14 -1.15 3.54
CA VAL A 339 32.60 -2.23 4.38
C VAL A 339 33.46 -3.49 4.22
N TYR A 340 33.81 -4.13 5.33
CA TYR A 340 34.54 -5.39 5.35
C TYR A 340 33.56 -6.56 5.32
N TYR A 341 33.52 -7.27 4.20
CA TYR A 341 32.66 -8.43 4.00
C TYR A 341 33.40 -9.72 4.27
N TYR A 342 32.74 -10.65 4.96
CA TYR A 342 33.26 -11.99 5.26
C TYR A 342 32.20 -13.02 4.93
N ARG A 343 32.66 -14.23 4.58
CA ARG A 343 31.80 -15.40 4.41
C ARG A 343 32.28 -16.50 5.32
N VAL A 344 31.37 -17.10 6.09
CA VAL A 344 31.65 -18.27 6.92
C VAL A 344 30.81 -19.42 6.39
N ASN A 345 31.47 -20.39 5.77
CA ASN A 345 30.80 -21.53 5.12
C ASN A 345 30.31 -22.59 6.11
N GLY A 346 30.95 -22.70 7.26
CA GLY A 346 30.57 -23.58 8.37
C GLY A 346 30.23 -22.79 9.62
N ASP A 347 30.53 -23.36 10.79
CA ASP A 347 30.10 -22.81 12.07
C ASP A 347 31.06 -21.73 12.60
N ILE A 348 30.49 -20.81 13.38
CA ILE A 348 31.25 -20.04 14.37
C ILE A 348 31.13 -20.82 15.68
N ASN A 349 32.21 -21.48 16.06
CA ASN A 349 32.28 -22.38 17.22
C ASN A 349 33.48 -22.00 18.08
N LEU A 350 33.30 -21.00 18.93
CA LEU A 350 34.34 -20.57 19.86
C LEU A 350 34.13 -21.27 21.19
N SER A 351 35.15 -22.01 21.64
CA SER A 351 35.13 -22.71 22.93
C SER A 351 36.19 -22.14 23.87
N GLY A 352 35.98 -22.33 25.18
CA GLY A 352 36.86 -21.81 26.22
C GLY A 352 36.84 -20.28 26.27
N SER A 353 38.02 -19.67 26.28
CA SER A 353 38.21 -18.20 26.28
C SER A 353 38.32 -17.61 24.87
N SER A 354 37.99 -18.37 23.82
CA SER A 354 38.10 -17.89 22.44
C SER A 354 37.02 -16.84 22.15
N THR A 355 37.40 -15.72 21.53
CA THR A 355 36.46 -14.60 21.26
C THR A 355 36.60 -14.09 19.83
N LEU A 356 35.47 -13.88 19.15
CA LEU A 356 35.41 -13.13 17.89
C LEU A 356 35.16 -11.67 18.23
N THR A 357 36.19 -10.85 18.10
CA THR A 357 36.13 -9.41 18.39
C THR A 357 35.89 -8.64 17.10
N ILE A 358 34.89 -7.77 17.08
CA ILE A 358 34.69 -6.81 16.00
C ILE A 358 35.22 -5.46 16.47
N THR A 359 36.09 -4.84 15.67
CA THR A 359 36.69 -3.55 16.00
C THR A 359 35.60 -2.47 15.97
N PRO A 360 35.31 -1.78 17.08
CA PRO A 360 34.29 -0.73 17.10
C PRO A 360 34.54 0.38 16.07
N GLY A 361 33.47 0.87 15.46
CA GLY A 361 33.51 1.90 14.41
C GLY A 361 33.89 1.38 13.01
N GLN A 362 34.29 0.11 12.87
CA GLN A 362 34.47 -0.52 11.56
C GLN A 362 33.16 -1.16 11.09
N LYS A 363 32.86 -1.02 9.80
CA LYS A 363 31.69 -1.66 9.19
C LYS A 363 32.04 -3.09 8.78
N VAL A 364 31.51 -4.08 9.48
CA VAL A 364 31.76 -5.50 9.26
C VAL A 364 30.45 -6.23 8.94
N VAL A 365 30.44 -7.01 7.87
CA VAL A 365 29.30 -7.84 7.45
C VAL A 365 29.76 -9.28 7.34
N ILE A 366 29.09 -10.19 8.03
CA ILE A 366 29.35 -11.64 7.96
C ILE A 366 28.17 -12.33 7.29
N TYR A 367 28.41 -12.96 6.14
CA TYR A 367 27.50 -13.93 5.53
C TYR A 367 27.74 -15.31 6.13
N LEU A 368 26.80 -15.80 6.93
CA LEU A 368 26.92 -17.04 7.70
C LEU A 368 26.06 -18.15 7.07
N ASN A 369 26.70 -19.27 6.71
CA ASN A 369 26.05 -20.47 6.17
C ASN A 369 25.95 -21.62 7.18
N GLY A 370 26.74 -21.61 8.26
CA GLY A 370 26.61 -22.53 9.38
C GLY A 370 25.93 -21.92 10.59
N ASN A 371 26.19 -22.48 11.77
CA ASN A 371 25.57 -22.08 13.03
C ASN A 371 26.46 -21.13 13.84
N ILE A 372 25.85 -20.42 14.79
CA ILE A 372 26.59 -19.89 15.95
C ILE A 372 26.37 -20.87 17.10
N VAL A 373 27.41 -21.62 17.43
CA VAL A 373 27.32 -22.73 18.40
C VAL A 373 27.27 -22.18 19.82
N ARG A 374 26.52 -22.86 20.69
CA ARG A 374 26.48 -22.58 22.13
C ARG A 374 27.89 -22.50 22.71
N GLY A 375 28.18 -21.42 23.43
CA GLY A 375 29.52 -21.19 24.02
C GLY A 375 30.30 -20.11 23.28
N THR A 376 29.86 -19.73 22.09
CA THR A 376 30.55 -18.75 21.27
C THR A 376 30.48 -17.35 21.86
N ASN A 377 31.64 -16.75 22.15
CA ASN A 377 31.74 -15.36 22.59
C ASN A 377 32.02 -14.42 21.42
N ILE A 378 31.09 -13.52 21.13
CA ILE A 378 31.28 -12.43 20.16
C ILE A 378 31.34 -11.14 20.95
N ALA A 379 32.34 -10.29 20.70
CA ALA A 379 32.52 -9.03 21.39
C ALA A 379 32.46 -7.87 20.39
N HIS A 380 31.50 -6.97 20.59
CA HIS A 380 31.42 -5.70 19.87
C HIS A 380 30.68 -4.69 20.74
N SER A 381 31.39 -3.70 21.28
CA SER A 381 30.80 -2.64 22.09
C SER A 381 31.02 -1.28 21.44
N CYS A 382 29.94 -0.53 21.25
CA CYS A 382 30.00 0.85 20.75
C CYS A 382 30.10 1.90 21.87
N THR A 383 30.19 1.49 23.14
CA THR A 383 30.27 2.42 24.27
C THR A 383 31.50 3.32 24.15
N GLY A 384 31.28 4.64 24.09
CA GLY A 384 32.36 5.63 24.03
C GLY A 384 33.07 5.76 22.68
N VAL A 385 32.60 5.07 21.63
CA VAL A 385 33.22 5.10 20.30
C VAL A 385 32.39 5.94 19.33
N THR A 386 32.94 7.07 18.90
CA THR A 386 32.27 7.98 17.96
C THR A 386 32.05 7.31 16.60
N GLY A 387 30.85 7.41 16.06
CA GLY A 387 30.49 6.81 14.77
C GLY A 387 30.26 5.29 14.82
N CYS A 388 30.38 4.65 15.98
CA CYS A 388 30.02 3.26 16.18
C CYS A 388 28.52 3.13 16.45
N THR A 389 27.84 2.31 15.67
CA THR A 389 26.44 1.94 15.90
C THR A 389 26.26 0.43 15.77
N PRO A 390 25.23 -0.18 16.39
CA PRO A 390 24.91 -1.60 16.19
C PRO A 390 24.91 -2.05 14.72
N SER A 391 24.36 -1.25 13.80
CA SER A 391 24.34 -1.50 12.35
C SER A 391 25.72 -1.55 11.68
N ASN A 392 26.80 -1.12 12.35
CA ASN A 392 28.15 -1.32 11.81
C ASN A 392 28.56 -2.79 11.82
N PHE A 393 28.10 -3.59 12.78
CA PHE A 393 28.32 -5.04 12.79
C PHE A 393 27.06 -5.78 12.38
N ARG A 394 27.13 -6.47 11.25
CA ARG A 394 26.00 -7.17 10.63
C ARG A 394 26.28 -8.65 10.43
N ILE A 395 25.30 -9.49 10.73
CA ILE A 395 25.31 -10.91 10.37
C ILE A 395 24.11 -11.21 9.48
N TYR A 396 24.38 -11.78 8.32
CA TYR A 396 23.39 -12.24 7.36
C TYR A 396 23.40 -13.76 7.30
N GLY A 397 22.34 -14.36 7.83
CA GLY A 397 22.15 -15.81 7.83
C GLY A 397 21.67 -16.31 6.47
N ILE A 398 22.53 -17.02 5.75
CA ILE A 398 22.28 -17.55 4.39
C ILE A 398 22.18 -19.07 4.32
N SER A 399 22.16 -19.77 5.46
CA SER A 399 22.09 -21.22 5.47
C SER A 399 20.81 -21.73 4.81
N THR A 400 20.97 -22.81 4.06
CA THR A 400 19.87 -23.59 3.46
C THR A 400 19.57 -24.87 4.26
N ALA A 401 20.18 -25.04 5.43
CA ALA A 401 19.87 -26.16 6.32
C ALA A 401 18.42 -26.08 6.82
N THR A 402 17.86 -27.21 7.24
CA THR A 402 16.44 -27.32 7.62
C THR A 402 16.08 -26.51 8.86
N ASP A 403 17.02 -26.29 9.79
CA ASP A 403 16.83 -25.47 10.99
C ASP A 403 18.20 -24.98 11.52
N PRO A 404 18.83 -23.98 10.86
CA PRO A 404 20.10 -23.44 11.32
C PRO A 404 19.88 -22.59 12.58
N GLU A 405 20.89 -22.55 13.45
CA GLU A 405 20.77 -22.02 14.81
C GLU A 405 21.77 -20.90 15.09
N LEU A 406 21.28 -19.82 15.72
CA LEU A 406 22.09 -18.74 16.27
C LEU A 406 21.99 -18.76 17.79
N CYS A 407 22.96 -19.39 18.45
CA CYS A 407 23.05 -19.36 19.90
C CYS A 407 24.01 -18.26 20.35
N LEU A 408 23.48 -17.08 20.65
CA LEU A 408 24.26 -15.97 21.18
C LEU A 408 24.61 -16.27 22.65
N ASN A 409 25.89 -16.22 22.99
CA ASN A 409 26.38 -16.48 24.34
C ASN A 409 27.44 -15.43 24.73
N GLY A 410 27.66 -15.28 26.04
CA GLY A 410 28.76 -14.50 26.61
C GLY A 410 28.36 -13.83 27.93
N SER A 411 29.35 -13.24 28.61
CA SER A 411 29.13 -12.13 29.56
C SER A 411 29.16 -10.77 28.88
N ASP A 412 29.51 -10.74 27.60
CA ASP A 412 29.81 -9.52 26.86
C ASP A 412 28.55 -8.92 26.22
N ILE A 413 28.67 -7.62 25.92
CA ILE A 413 27.67 -6.87 25.17
C ILE A 413 27.97 -7.02 23.69
N VAL A 414 26.95 -7.39 22.92
CA VAL A 414 27.02 -7.45 21.46
C VAL A 414 26.13 -6.35 20.89
N ASN A 415 26.75 -5.26 20.43
CA ASN A 415 26.08 -4.29 19.58
C ASN A 415 26.03 -4.87 18.16
N GLY A 416 24.85 -5.08 17.57
CA GLY A 416 24.80 -5.68 16.24
C GLY A 416 23.44 -5.63 15.56
N PHE A 417 23.46 -5.96 14.28
CA PHE A 417 22.26 -6.23 13.49
C PHE A 417 22.34 -7.63 12.89
N ILE A 418 21.33 -8.47 13.12
CA ILE A 418 21.27 -9.82 12.58
C ILE A 418 20.02 -9.95 11.70
N LEU A 419 20.20 -10.37 10.44
CA LEU A 419 19.12 -10.76 9.54
C LEU A 419 19.35 -12.20 9.08
N ALA A 420 18.55 -13.10 9.60
CA ALA A 420 18.67 -14.54 9.41
C ALA A 420 17.28 -15.18 9.37
N PRO A 421 16.49 -14.95 8.31
CA PRO A 421 15.05 -15.27 8.26
C PRO A 421 14.73 -16.77 8.33
N ASN A 422 15.73 -17.64 8.13
CA ASN A 422 15.60 -19.08 8.21
C ASN A 422 16.13 -19.65 9.54
N TYR A 423 16.76 -18.84 10.38
CA TYR A 423 17.44 -19.31 11.58
C TYR A 423 16.54 -19.24 12.81
N LYS A 424 16.66 -20.25 13.66
CA LYS A 424 16.24 -20.15 15.06
C LYS A 424 17.30 -19.35 15.80
N ALA A 425 16.91 -18.49 16.72
CA ALA A 425 17.85 -17.76 17.55
C ALA A 425 17.50 -17.85 19.04
N GLY A 426 18.52 -17.70 19.87
CA GLY A 426 18.38 -17.69 21.32
C GLY A 426 19.60 -17.06 21.97
N VAL A 427 19.46 -16.75 23.25
CA VAL A 427 20.55 -16.24 24.09
C VAL A 427 20.73 -17.18 25.27
N ASN A 428 21.99 -17.55 25.51
CA ASN A 428 22.42 -18.30 26.69
C ASN A 428 23.37 -17.46 27.54
N GLY A 429 23.29 -17.58 28.87
CA GLY A 429 24.13 -16.82 29.80
C GLY A 429 23.59 -15.42 30.16
N ASN A 430 24.50 -14.55 30.60
CA ASN A 430 24.22 -13.20 31.10
C ASN A 430 24.51 -12.10 30.06
N GLY A 431 24.79 -12.48 28.81
CA GLY A 431 25.11 -11.57 27.73
C GLY A 431 23.91 -10.74 27.33
N LYS A 432 24.18 -9.58 26.72
CA LYS A 432 23.16 -8.64 26.27
C LYS A 432 23.38 -8.30 24.81
N PHE A 433 22.33 -8.43 23.99
CA PHE A 433 22.35 -7.97 22.61
C PHE A 433 21.73 -6.57 22.52
N VAL A 434 22.42 -5.64 21.85
CA VAL A 434 21.96 -4.27 21.64
C VAL A 434 21.88 -3.99 20.15
N GLY A 435 20.68 -3.77 19.63
CA GLY A 435 20.42 -3.55 18.21
C GLY A 435 19.17 -4.29 17.75
N SER A 436 19.24 -4.92 16.58
CA SER A 436 18.08 -5.60 15.98
C SER A 436 18.42 -7.02 15.53
N LEU A 437 17.46 -7.93 15.73
CA LEU A 437 17.58 -9.34 15.43
C LEU A 437 16.33 -9.82 14.70
N TRP A 438 16.50 -10.19 13.44
CA TRP A 438 15.43 -10.57 12.53
C TRP A 438 15.62 -12.04 12.12
N VAL A 439 14.76 -12.93 12.61
CA VAL A 439 14.99 -14.37 12.61
C VAL A 439 13.72 -15.16 12.27
N LYS A 440 13.84 -16.48 12.04
CA LYS A 440 12.68 -17.35 11.85
C LYS A 440 11.85 -17.40 13.13
N SER A 441 12.48 -17.77 14.25
CA SER A 441 11.86 -17.87 15.58
C SER A 441 12.86 -17.64 16.71
N TRP A 442 12.37 -17.34 17.91
CA TRP A 442 13.19 -17.03 19.09
C TRP A 442 12.92 -17.99 20.26
N GLY A 443 13.99 -18.44 20.92
CA GLY A 443 13.97 -19.23 22.17
C GLY A 443 13.78 -20.75 21.99
N LYS A 444 13.56 -21.24 20.77
CA LYS A 444 13.31 -22.66 20.47
C LYS A 444 14.56 -23.50 20.16
N ILE A 445 15.72 -23.10 20.66
CA ILE A 445 16.96 -23.85 20.50
C ILE A 445 17.20 -24.66 21.78
N SER A 446 17.30 -25.98 21.62
CA SER A 446 17.68 -26.90 22.70
C SER A 446 19.01 -26.44 23.32
N ASN A 447 18.99 -26.08 24.61
CA ASN A 447 20.15 -25.60 25.36
C ASN A 447 20.67 -24.19 25.02
N CYS A 448 19.87 -23.34 24.37
CA CYS A 448 20.19 -21.91 24.16
C CYS A 448 19.12 -20.95 24.72
N GLY A 449 18.58 -21.27 25.90
CA GLY A 449 17.73 -20.37 26.66
C GLY A 449 18.47 -19.79 27.86
N SER A 450 18.19 -18.53 28.19
CA SER A 450 18.62 -17.91 29.45
C SER A 450 17.60 -18.21 30.54
N SER A 451 18.07 -18.58 31.73
CA SER A 451 17.24 -18.95 32.88
C SER A 451 16.91 -17.77 33.82
N GLY A 452 17.49 -16.59 33.57
CA GLY A 452 17.38 -15.42 34.46
C GLY A 452 16.37 -14.35 34.02
N ASN A 453 15.96 -13.49 34.98
CA ASN A 453 15.08 -12.32 34.81
C ASN A 453 15.74 -11.13 34.06
N GLN A 454 16.62 -11.40 33.11
CA GLN A 454 17.51 -10.40 32.52
C GLN A 454 16.95 -9.82 31.21
N VAL A 455 17.27 -8.54 30.94
CA VAL A 455 17.07 -7.92 29.63
C VAL A 455 18.08 -8.50 28.64
N VAL A 456 17.62 -9.33 27.72
CA VAL A 456 18.48 -10.03 26.73
C VAL A 456 18.66 -9.22 25.45
N LEU A 457 17.74 -8.30 25.16
CA LEU A 457 17.69 -7.54 23.94
C LEU A 457 17.31 -6.08 24.23
N GLU A 458 18.08 -5.15 23.69
CA GLU A 458 17.82 -3.71 23.75
C GLU A 458 17.82 -3.10 22.35
N GLN A 459 16.75 -2.39 22.02
CA GLN A 459 16.60 -1.65 20.77
C GLN A 459 17.21 -0.25 20.91
N ASN A 460 18.14 0.11 20.02
CA ASN A 460 18.86 1.39 20.10
C ASN A 460 19.17 2.01 18.72
N GLU A 461 18.38 1.71 17.69
CA GLU A 461 18.61 2.28 16.34
C GLU A 461 17.33 2.67 15.61
N THR A 462 17.52 3.61 14.67
CA THR A 462 16.51 4.17 13.77
C THR A 462 16.77 3.74 12.34
N TRP A 463 15.71 3.74 11.52
CA TRP A 463 15.76 3.17 10.16
C TRP A 463 16.84 3.76 9.26
N ASP A 464 17.26 5.02 9.46
CA ASP A 464 18.33 5.68 8.70
C ASP A 464 19.72 5.04 8.90
N LYS A 465 19.90 4.23 9.94
CA LYS A 465 21.16 3.50 10.20
C LYS A 465 21.29 2.23 9.37
N LEU A 466 20.17 1.71 8.85
CA LEU A 466 20.19 0.56 7.97
C LEU A 466 20.34 0.95 6.50
N PRO A 467 21.02 0.12 5.70
CA PRO A 467 21.00 0.23 4.25
C PRO A 467 19.57 0.32 3.69
N PRO A 468 19.31 1.12 2.63
CA PRO A 468 17.98 1.30 2.06
C PRO A 468 17.27 -0.01 1.69
N GLU A 469 18.02 -1.03 1.25
CA GLU A 469 17.49 -2.36 0.88
C GLU A 469 16.92 -3.15 2.07
N LEU A 470 17.29 -2.78 3.30
CA LEU A 470 16.77 -3.38 4.53
C LEU A 470 15.63 -2.58 5.16
N GLN A 471 15.31 -1.40 4.62
CA GLN A 471 14.19 -0.61 5.11
C GLN A 471 12.91 -1.14 4.44
N PRO A 472 11.93 -1.67 5.19
CA PRO A 472 10.68 -2.15 4.61
C PRO A 472 9.95 -0.96 3.98
N MET A 473 10.01 -0.88 2.66
CA MET A 473 9.29 0.12 1.88
C MET A 473 7.94 -0.48 1.47
N LYS A 474 6.85 0.08 1.98
CA LYS A 474 5.54 -0.12 1.35
C LYS A 474 5.64 0.43 -0.08
N MET A 475 5.11 -0.27 -1.09
CA MET A 475 5.19 0.23 -2.47
C MET A 475 4.46 1.59 -2.52
N SER A 476 5.08 2.58 -3.14
CA SER A 476 4.43 3.88 -3.33
C SER A 476 3.22 3.68 -4.23
N THR A 477 2.04 3.94 -3.67
CA THR A 477 0.77 3.88 -4.39
C THR A 477 0.44 5.26 -4.94
N PRO A 478 -0.14 5.37 -6.15
CA PRO A 478 -0.60 6.66 -6.65
C PRO A 478 -1.61 7.28 -5.68
N ALA A 479 -1.39 8.53 -5.27
CA ALA A 479 -2.36 9.33 -4.54
C ALA A 479 -3.14 10.20 -5.54
N LEU A 480 -4.45 10.00 -5.60
CA LEU A 480 -5.35 10.92 -6.27
C LEU A 480 -5.68 12.05 -5.29
N GLN A 481 -5.29 13.27 -5.63
CA GLN A 481 -5.56 14.45 -4.82
C GLN A 481 -6.95 15.01 -5.13
N LYS A 482 -7.34 16.08 -4.41
CA LYS A 482 -8.58 16.80 -4.68
C LYS A 482 -8.58 17.37 -6.11
N VAL A 483 -9.75 17.37 -6.74
CA VAL A 483 -9.93 17.94 -8.09
C VAL A 483 -9.51 19.41 -8.06
N THR A 484 -8.66 19.81 -9.01
CA THR A 484 -8.11 21.17 -9.09
C THR A 484 -8.86 22.07 -10.06
N SER A 485 -9.57 21.50 -11.04
CA SER A 485 -10.38 22.27 -11.97
C SER A 485 -11.61 21.49 -12.44
N TRP A 486 -12.67 22.25 -12.74
CA TRP A 486 -13.95 21.78 -13.27
C TRP A 486 -14.31 22.63 -14.48
N GLN A 487 -14.61 22.00 -15.61
CA GLN A 487 -14.98 22.68 -16.85
C GLN A 487 -16.15 21.97 -17.53
N GLU A 488 -17.20 22.71 -17.88
CA GLU A 488 -18.28 22.23 -18.75
C GLU A 488 -17.86 22.40 -20.22
N LEU A 489 -18.07 21.36 -21.02
CA LEU A 489 -17.78 21.36 -22.46
C LEU A 489 -19.09 21.34 -23.24
N GLU A 490 -19.16 22.13 -24.31
CA GLU A 490 -20.31 22.10 -25.21
C GLU A 490 -20.36 20.76 -25.97
N VAL A 491 -21.53 20.15 -25.99
CA VAL A 491 -21.81 18.95 -26.79
C VAL A 491 -22.44 19.42 -28.09
N SER A 492 -21.71 19.34 -29.21
CA SER A 492 -22.32 19.65 -30.50
C SER A 492 -23.42 18.64 -30.77
N GLN A 493 -24.66 19.10 -30.91
CA GLN A 493 -25.74 18.25 -31.41
C GLN A 493 -25.35 17.84 -32.82
N ALA A 494 -25.11 16.54 -33.04
CA ALA A 494 -25.02 16.01 -34.39
C ALA A 494 -26.40 16.25 -35.05
N GLN A 495 -26.39 17.01 -36.14
CA GLN A 495 -27.55 17.21 -37.01
C GLN A 495 -28.02 15.90 -37.63
#